data_AF-A0A561Q7T3-F1
#
_entry.id   AF-A0A561Q7T3-F1
#
_cell.length_a   1.000
_cell.length_b   1.000
_cell.length_c   1.000
_cell.angle_alpha   90.00
_cell.angle_beta   90.00
_cell.angle_gamma   90.00
#
_symmetry.space_group_name_H-M   'P 1'
#
loop_
_entity.id
_entity.type
_entity.pdbx_description
1 polymer ?
#
loop_
_entity_poly.entity_id
_entity_poly.type
_entity_poly.pdbx_seq_one_letter_code
_entity_poly.pdbx_strand_id
1 'polypeptide(L)'
;MSEDLSVSTFHIGDIVPLGGQPDERLLAELSDRLDFYEFEFFESLVFPPDDHEIPTSSWVEIAYCRQLGGAQVLWRSGISGLETTPFFSYGWIDLDDLSDLDEALFRRALLMGAPLTGHGHSNTAYFQN
;
A
#
# COMPACT_ATOMS: atom_id res chain seq x y z
N MET A 1 10.95 -31.29 2.85
CA MET A 1 10.43 -30.48 1.74
C MET A 1 10.10 -29.13 2.35
N SER A 2 11.01 -28.19 2.20
CA SER A 2 10.80 -26.79 2.59
C SER A 2 9.82 -26.19 1.59
N GLU A 3 8.63 -25.83 2.04
CA GLU A 3 7.74 -25.00 1.24
C GLU A 3 8.45 -23.67 1.03
N ASP A 4 8.67 -23.34 -0.24
CA ASP A 4 9.28 -22.11 -0.68
C ASP A 4 8.28 -20.98 -0.38
N LEU A 5 8.38 -20.36 0.79
CA LEU A 5 7.56 -19.23 1.22
C LEU A 5 7.88 -17.94 0.46
N SER A 6 8.61 -18.03 -0.66
CA SER A 6 9.16 -16.89 -1.41
C SER A 6 8.26 -16.38 -2.54
N VAL A 7 7.10 -17.00 -2.79
CA VAL A 7 6.19 -16.47 -3.80
C VAL A 7 5.49 -15.25 -3.21
N SER A 8 5.97 -14.07 -3.62
CA SER A 8 5.29 -12.82 -3.31
C SER A 8 3.83 -12.92 -3.72
N THR A 9 2.92 -12.39 -2.92
CA THR A 9 1.48 -12.41 -3.23
C THR A 9 1.03 -11.14 -3.98
N PHE A 10 1.92 -10.15 -4.09
CA PHE A 10 1.77 -8.91 -4.84
C PHE A 10 3.13 -8.20 -4.96
N HIS A 11 3.20 -7.14 -5.76
CA HIS A 11 4.30 -6.18 -5.73
C HIS A 11 3.77 -4.76 -5.72
N ILE A 12 4.48 -3.85 -5.06
CA ILE A 12 4.25 -2.41 -5.13
C ILE A 12 4.94 -1.87 -6.38
N GLY A 13 4.18 -1.16 -7.21
CA GLY A 13 4.73 -0.51 -8.40
C GLY A 13 5.59 0.70 -8.07
N ASP A 14 5.76 1.58 -9.06
CA ASP A 14 6.46 2.85 -8.84
C ASP A 14 5.77 3.65 -7.73
N ILE A 15 6.59 4.16 -6.80
CA ILE A 15 6.14 5.04 -5.74
C ILE A 15 6.24 6.47 -6.25
N VAL A 16 5.09 7.14 -6.35
CA VAL A 16 4.99 8.48 -6.91
C VAL A 16 4.43 9.45 -5.86
N PRO A 17 4.77 10.75 -5.93
CA PRO A 17 4.17 11.74 -5.03
C PRO A 17 2.65 11.72 -5.13
N LEU A 18 1.97 11.79 -3.99
CA LEU A 18 0.51 11.75 -3.95
C LEU A 18 -0.07 12.93 -4.73
N GLY A 19 -0.97 12.64 -5.69
CA GLY A 19 -1.56 13.67 -6.54
C GLY A 19 -2.63 14.55 -5.88
N GLY A 20 -3.08 14.20 -4.67
CA GLY A 20 -4.18 14.84 -3.95
C GLY A 20 -3.93 15.02 -2.45
N GLN A 21 -4.99 15.27 -1.69
CA GLN A 21 -4.91 15.26 -0.23
C GLN A 21 -4.77 13.83 0.29
N PRO A 22 -3.91 13.57 1.29
CA PRO A 22 -3.83 12.25 1.94
C PRO A 22 -5.17 11.84 2.52
N ASP A 23 -5.48 10.55 2.48
CA ASP A 23 -6.69 10.02 3.08
C ASP A 23 -6.76 10.36 4.58
N GLU A 24 -7.93 10.81 5.04
CA GLU A 24 -8.15 11.22 6.43
C GLU A 24 -7.79 10.12 7.43
N ARG A 25 -7.89 8.85 7.06
CA ARG A 25 -7.51 7.72 7.91
C ARG A 25 -6.01 7.60 8.05
N LEU A 26 -5.26 7.82 6.98
CA LEU A 26 -3.80 7.87 7.05
C LEU A 26 -3.36 9.00 7.97
N LEU A 27 -3.99 10.18 7.86
CA LEU A 27 -3.73 11.30 8.74
C LEU A 27 -4.11 11.03 10.20
N ALA A 28 -5.23 10.33 10.44
CA ALA A 28 -5.65 9.97 11.79
C ALA A 28 -4.64 9.05 12.50
N GLU A 29 -4.07 8.07 11.78
CA GLU A 29 -3.02 7.18 12.28
C GLU A 29 -1.71 7.92 12.62
N LEU A 30 -1.51 9.11 12.05
CA LEU A 30 -0.34 9.96 12.26
C LEU A 30 -0.60 11.12 13.23
N SER A 31 -1.81 11.22 13.79
CA SER A 31 -2.26 12.43 14.50
C SER A 31 -1.37 12.86 15.67
N ASP A 32 -0.66 11.92 16.32
CA ASP A 32 0.30 12.21 17.39
C ASP A 32 1.68 12.68 16.89
N ARG A 33 1.95 12.57 15.58
CA ARG A 33 3.24 12.85 14.94
C ARG A 33 3.21 14.03 13.97
N LEU A 34 2.05 14.34 13.37
CA LEU A 34 1.91 15.38 12.34
C LEU A 34 2.37 16.77 12.81
N ASP A 35 2.26 17.07 14.10
CA ASP A 35 2.67 18.37 14.66
C ASP A 35 4.20 18.47 14.89
N PHE A 36 4.92 17.35 14.88
CA PHE A 36 6.33 17.28 15.29
C PHE A 36 7.27 16.87 14.17
N TYR A 37 6.76 16.25 13.12
CA TYR A 37 7.55 15.65 12.05
C TYR A 37 7.03 16.05 10.68
N GLU A 38 7.96 16.16 9.73
CA GLU A 38 7.62 16.39 8.34
C GLU A 38 7.37 15.05 7.65
N PHE A 39 6.21 14.95 7.01
CA PHE A 39 5.80 13.77 6.23
C PHE A 39 5.76 14.10 4.74
N GLU A 40 6.35 13.20 3.96
CA GLU A 40 6.24 13.15 2.51
C GLU A 40 5.17 12.11 2.16
N PHE A 41 4.20 12.48 1.32
CA PHE A 41 3.07 11.62 0.98
C PHE A 41 3.20 11.08 -0.43
N PHE A 42 2.99 9.78 -0.57
CA PHE A 42 3.13 9.05 -1.82
C PHE A 42 1.96 8.10 -2.03
N GLU A 43 1.82 7.64 -3.26
CA GLU A 43 0.93 6.54 -3.63
C GLU A 43 1.65 5.55 -4.53
N SER A 44 1.16 4.31 -4.53
CA SER A 44 1.59 3.30 -5.48
C SER A 44 0.48 2.29 -5.74
N LEU A 45 0.47 1.76 -6.96
CA LEU A 45 -0.46 0.71 -7.36
C LEU A 45 0.06 -0.66 -6.91
N VAL A 46 -0.88 -1.55 -6.59
CA VAL A 46 -0.56 -2.94 -6.25
C VAL A 46 -0.71 -3.81 -7.48
N PHE A 47 0.33 -4.56 -7.81
CA PHE A 47 0.36 -5.50 -8.93
C PHE A 47 0.22 -6.94 -8.45
N PRO A 48 -0.41 -7.83 -9.23
CA PRO A 48 -0.35 -9.26 -8.98
C PRO A 48 1.10 -9.77 -9.11
N PRO A 49 1.43 -10.93 -8.52
CA PRO A 49 2.81 -11.40 -8.47
C PRO A 49 3.38 -11.83 -9.82
N ASP A 50 2.52 -12.26 -10.75
CA ASP A 50 2.93 -12.79 -12.06
C ASP A 50 2.71 -11.80 -13.22
N ASP A 51 2.19 -10.59 -12.96
CA ASP A 51 1.89 -9.59 -13.98
C ASP A 51 2.19 -8.17 -13.46
N HIS A 52 3.28 -7.59 -13.98
CA HIS A 52 3.74 -6.25 -13.62
C HIS A 52 3.21 -5.15 -14.56
N GLU A 53 2.42 -5.52 -15.57
CA GLU A 53 1.87 -4.56 -16.55
C GLU A 53 0.46 -4.11 -16.16
N ILE A 54 -0.34 -5.01 -15.57
CA ILE A 54 -1.72 -4.75 -15.21
C ILE A 54 -1.88 -4.66 -13.69
N PRO A 55 -2.12 -3.47 -13.12
CA PRO A 55 -2.34 -3.34 -11.69
C PRO A 55 -3.64 -4.02 -11.27
N THR A 56 -3.69 -4.45 -10.01
CA THR A 56 -4.94 -4.81 -9.34
C THR A 56 -5.82 -3.57 -9.15
N SER A 57 -7.03 -3.76 -8.64
CA SER A 57 -7.87 -2.65 -8.19
C SER A 57 -7.43 -2.06 -6.84
N SER A 58 -6.29 -2.46 -6.28
CA SER A 58 -5.79 -1.96 -4.99
C SER A 58 -4.63 -0.98 -5.18
N TRP A 59 -4.50 -0.06 -4.23
CA TRP A 59 -3.40 0.88 -4.16
C TRP A 59 -3.01 1.10 -2.70
N VAL A 60 -1.83 1.66 -2.48
CA VAL A 60 -1.35 2.06 -1.16
C VAL A 60 -1.12 3.56 -1.15
N GLU A 61 -1.50 4.20 -0.04
CA GLU A 61 -1.06 5.54 0.31
C GLU A 61 -0.02 5.44 1.42
N ILE A 62 1.04 6.23 1.30
CA ILE A 62 2.25 6.11 2.11
C ILE A 62 2.56 7.48 2.68
N ALA A 63 2.73 7.56 3.99
CA ALA A 63 3.28 8.73 4.66
C ALA A 63 4.67 8.37 5.18
N TYR A 64 5.69 8.84 4.48
CA TYR A 64 7.09 8.59 4.83
C TYR A 64 7.64 9.73 5.67
N CYS A 65 8.38 9.40 6.73
CA CYS A 65 9.10 10.38 7.52
C CYS A 65 10.57 9.98 7.64
N ARG A 66 11.44 10.71 6.93
CA ARG A 66 12.89 10.51 7.00
C ARG A 66 13.45 10.70 8.41
N GLN A 67 12.86 11.60 9.21
CA GLN A 67 13.34 11.88 10.58
C GLN A 67 13.11 10.70 11.54
N LEU A 68 12.04 9.95 11.32
CA LEU A 68 11.69 8.77 12.12
C LEU A 68 12.22 7.46 11.54
N GLY A 69 12.67 7.46 10.28
CA GLY A 69 13.17 6.25 9.62
C GLY A 69 12.05 5.24 9.37
N GLY A 70 10.98 5.66 8.70
CA GLY A 70 9.89 4.75 8.41
C GLY A 70 8.71 5.39 7.70
N ALA A 71 7.70 4.56 7.45
CA ALA A 71 6.46 4.96 6.82
C ALA A 71 5.24 4.39 7.53
N GLN A 72 4.15 5.16 7.50
CA GLN A 72 2.81 4.65 7.73
C GLN A 72 2.19 4.30 6.37
N VAL A 73 1.62 3.10 6.25
CA VAL A 73 1.02 2.62 5.00
C VAL A 73 -0.47 2.33 5.21
N LEU A 74 -1.29 2.93 4.36
CA LEU A 74 -2.71 2.65 4.25
C LEU A 74 -2.96 1.93 2.91
N TRP A 75 -3.34 0.66 2.98
CA TRP A 75 -3.77 -0.10 1.81
C TRP A 75 -5.25 0.12 1.55
N ARG A 76 -5.62 0.32 0.29
CA ARG A 76 -7.00 0.50 -0.16
C ARG A 76 -7.37 -0.58 -1.16
N SER A 77 -8.56 -1.16 -0.97
CA SER A 77 -9.15 -2.06 -1.96
C SER A 77 -10.17 -1.29 -2.80
N GLY A 78 -9.97 -1.27 -4.12
CA GLY A 78 -10.96 -0.74 -5.07
C GLY A 78 -12.10 -1.70 -5.37
N ILE A 79 -12.19 -2.84 -4.70
CA ILE A 79 -13.32 -3.77 -4.86
C ILE A 79 -14.52 -3.24 -4.08
N SER A 80 -15.47 -2.63 -4.78
CA SER A 80 -16.76 -2.28 -4.21
C SER A 80 -17.68 -3.51 -4.12
N GLY A 81 -18.39 -3.69 -3.00
CA GLY A 81 -19.46 -4.69 -2.87
C GLY A 81 -19.15 -5.95 -2.06
N LEU A 82 -17.95 -6.09 -1.49
CA LEU A 82 -17.67 -7.11 -0.48
C LEU A 82 -17.98 -6.57 0.93
N GLU A 83 -18.46 -7.41 1.86
CA GLU A 83 -18.61 -7.08 3.29
C GLU A 83 -17.25 -6.95 4.02
N THR A 84 -16.18 -6.66 3.28
CA THR A 84 -14.83 -6.55 3.80
C THR A 84 -14.44 -5.10 3.99
N THR A 85 -13.55 -4.83 4.95
CA THR A 85 -13.04 -3.47 5.19
C THR A 85 -12.40 -2.93 3.91
N PRO A 86 -12.80 -1.74 3.42
CA PRO A 86 -12.31 -1.20 2.14
C PRO A 86 -10.85 -0.69 2.22
N PHE A 87 -10.23 -0.83 3.38
CA PHE A 87 -8.87 -0.41 3.66
C PHE A 87 -8.24 -1.26 4.76
N PHE A 88 -6.92 -1.19 4.87
CA PHE A 88 -6.17 -1.80 5.95
C PHE A 88 -4.96 -0.94 6.28
N SER A 89 -4.69 -0.74 7.56
CA SER A 89 -3.49 -0.05 8.04
C SER A 89 -2.49 -1.11 8.50
N TYR A 90 -1.26 -1.07 7.97
CA TYR A 90 -0.19 -1.97 8.41
C TYR A 90 0.57 -1.46 9.65
N GLY A 91 0.16 -0.29 10.16
CA GLY A 91 0.90 0.44 11.18
C GLY A 91 2.20 1.04 10.65
N TRP A 92 3.04 1.48 11.57
CA TRP A 92 4.37 1.98 11.26
C TRP A 92 5.28 0.86 10.77
N ILE A 93 5.98 1.11 9.67
CA ILE A 93 6.98 0.23 9.06
C ILE A 93 8.31 0.96 9.11
N ASP A 94 9.29 0.39 9.81
CA ASP A 94 10.64 0.95 9.88
C ASP A 94 11.34 0.75 8.52
N LEU A 95 11.91 1.84 7.98
CA LEU A 95 12.53 1.90 6.67
C LEU A 95 13.69 2.91 6.69
N ASP A 96 14.83 2.51 6.14
CA ASP A 96 15.95 3.43 5.93
C ASP A 96 15.71 4.31 4.70
N ASP A 97 15.09 3.75 3.66
CA ASP A 97 14.72 4.43 2.42
C ASP A 97 13.38 3.91 1.88
N LEU A 98 12.69 4.74 1.11
CA LEU A 98 11.39 4.41 0.51
C LEU A 98 11.50 3.27 -0.52
N SER A 99 12.68 3.07 -1.12
CA SER A 99 12.96 1.96 -2.03
C SER A 99 12.87 0.58 -1.37
N ASP A 100 12.99 0.49 -0.03
CA ASP A 100 12.85 -0.76 0.72
C ASP A 100 11.37 -1.09 1.05
N LEU A 101 10.43 -0.21 0.70
CA LEU A 101 9.04 -0.33 1.10
C LEU A 101 8.37 -1.61 0.57
N ASP A 102 8.62 -2.00 -0.68
CA ASP A 102 7.97 -3.18 -1.28
C ASP A 102 8.27 -4.44 -0.45
N GLU A 103 9.54 -4.69 -0.19
CA GLU A 103 10.00 -5.83 0.61
C GLU A 103 9.51 -5.76 2.05
N ALA A 104 9.56 -4.59 2.68
CA ALA A 104 9.11 -4.42 4.07
C ALA A 104 7.60 -4.61 4.22
N LEU A 105 6.82 -4.05 3.30
CA LEU A 105 5.38 -4.19 3.25
C LEU A 105 4.97 -5.63 2.94
N PHE A 106 5.68 -6.31 2.03
CA PHE A 106 5.50 -7.72 1.76
C PHE A 106 5.69 -8.57 3.02
N ARG A 107 6.81 -8.37 3.75
CA ARG A 107 7.05 -9.06 5.03
C ARG A 107 5.95 -8.80 6.04
N ARG A 108 5.45 -7.57 6.11
CA ARG A 108 4.36 -7.19 7.00
C ARG A 108 3.05 -7.88 6.61
N ALA A 109 2.77 -7.97 5.31
CA ALA A 109 1.61 -8.67 4.76
C ALA A 109 1.67 -10.19 4.98
N LEU A 110 2.85 -10.81 4.95
CA LEU A 110 2.98 -12.23 5.33
C LEU A 110 2.58 -12.50 6.78
N LEU A 111 2.81 -11.53 7.68
CA LEU A 111 2.48 -11.66 9.10
C LEU A 111 1.02 -11.35 9.40
N MET A 112 0.45 -10.35 8.73
CA MET A 112 -0.89 -9.81 9.04
C MET A 112 -1.96 -10.21 8.02
N GLY A 113 -1.57 -10.79 6.89
CA GLY A 113 -2.39 -11.00 5.72
C GLY A 113 -2.41 -9.77 4.80
N ALA A 114 -2.31 -10.00 3.49
CA ALA A 114 -2.62 -8.96 2.52
C ALA A 114 -4.14 -8.74 2.47
N PRO A 115 -4.62 -7.48 2.50
CA PRO A 115 -6.01 -7.17 2.17
C PRO A 115 -6.31 -7.68 0.77
N LEU A 116 -7.53 -8.15 0.54
CA LEU A 116 -8.00 -8.72 -0.73
C LEU A 116 -7.34 -8.05 -1.93
N THR A 117 -6.33 -8.72 -2.49
CA THR A 117 -5.68 -8.34 -3.74
C THR A 117 -6.73 -8.55 -4.81
N GLY A 118 -7.26 -7.48 -5.38
CA GLY A 118 -8.26 -7.59 -6.44
C GLY A 118 -7.72 -8.47 -7.54
N HIS A 119 -8.30 -9.66 -7.72
CA HIS A 119 -8.10 -10.45 -8.91
C HIS A 119 -8.32 -9.53 -10.11
N GLY A 120 -7.29 -9.43 -10.96
CA GLY A 120 -7.15 -8.39 -11.98
C GLY A 120 -8.48 -8.05 -12.66
N HIS A 121 -9.01 -6.87 -12.33
CA HIS A 121 -10.09 -6.28 -13.10
C HIS A 121 -9.43 -5.28 -14.05
N SER A 122 -9.43 -5.62 -15.34
CA SER A 122 -9.05 -4.72 -16.42
C SER A 122 -9.79 -3.37 -16.24
N ASN A 123 -9.04 -2.28 -16.10
CA ASN A 123 -9.55 -0.91 -15.97
C ASN A 123 -10.27 -0.38 -17.23
N THR A 124 -10.62 -1.22 -18.20
CA THR A 124 -11.38 -0.78 -19.39
C THR A 124 -12.82 -0.37 -19.10
N ALA A 125 -13.33 -0.58 -17.88
CA ALA A 125 -14.71 -0.24 -17.53
C ALA A 125 -14.93 1.14 -16.88
N TYR A 126 -13.89 1.84 -16.42
CA TYR A 126 -14.07 3.09 -15.63
C TYR A 126 -13.87 4.41 -16.39
N PHE A 127 -13.46 4.37 -17.67
CA PHE A 127 -13.35 5.57 -18.52
C PHE A 127 -14.40 5.66 -19.62
N GLN A 128 -15.63 5.22 -19.35
CA GLN A 128 -16.79 5.63 -20.15
C GLN A 128 -17.93 6.07 -19.23
N ASN A 129 -17.93 7.36 -18.90
CA ASN A 129 -19.12 8.20 -18.84
C ASN A 129 -18.71 9.68 -18.94
#